data_AF-A0A7S2LW56-F1
#
_entry.id   AF-A0A7S2LW56-F1
#
_cell.length_a   1.000
_cell.length_b   1.000
_cell.length_c   1.000
_cell.angle_alpha   90.00
_cell.angle_beta   90.00
_cell.angle_gamma   90.00
#
_symmetry.space_group_name_H-M   'P 1'
#
loop_
_entity.id
_entity.type
_entity.pdbx_description
1 polymer ?
#
loop_
_entity_poly.entity_id
_entity_poly.type
_entity_poly.pdbx_seq_one_letter_code
_entity_poly.pdbx_strand_id
1 'polypeptide(L)'
;CFGREDKLSTDLVSMIEDQNLDGVDIDYEYCYDVAGKQAGRCAQRSSLYTDEKAQLFLNSMTSLLRTKLDVLQASNGYSRGRYEITHAPMDTDLVPSNGHDSKYFDILHERRADLDFLMPQFYNGYTRAGLDGFDGTGAGSIKASTIYSSLANEMFDNEPNKVVFGHCISDCSGTGSNVNANQAVQIQQEIKDFNNGEFACNGGAFFWVATHDAGGGWSDQVVSEVSLSAGCSNSQTTSSTVTTTTTTTVTHAPSKAPTSPPTPEPTTSMPTSEPTSVPTTSLSTVEPTAVTPAPSSPPTPEPTTSMPTSEPTPEPTTPMPTSEPTPEPTTSMPTSEPTSVPTTSLSTVEPTAVTP
;
A
#
# COMPACT_ATOMS: atom_id res chain seq x y z
N CYS A 1 -15.51 -13.13 -8.68
CA CYS A 1 -14.47 -13.55 -7.72
C CYS A 1 -15.06 -13.87 -6.36
N PHE A 2 -15.96 -13.02 -5.84
CA PHE A 2 -16.68 -13.29 -4.58
C PHE A 2 -17.37 -14.65 -4.58
N GLY A 3 -17.15 -15.43 -3.53
CA GLY A 3 -17.66 -16.79 -3.35
C GLY A 3 -16.90 -17.87 -4.14
N ARG A 4 -15.77 -17.53 -4.76
CA ARG A 4 -14.90 -18.46 -5.51
C ARG A 4 -13.44 -18.40 -5.06
N GLU A 5 -13.20 -17.92 -3.84
CA GLU A 5 -11.87 -17.67 -3.26
C GLU A 5 -11.03 -18.95 -3.22
N ASP A 6 -11.61 -20.08 -2.80
CA ASP A 6 -10.91 -21.37 -2.77
C ASP A 6 -10.51 -21.85 -4.17
N LYS A 7 -11.41 -21.71 -5.16
CA LYS A 7 -11.09 -22.06 -6.54
C LYS A 7 -10.01 -21.14 -7.10
N LEU A 8 -10.14 -19.83 -6.92
CA LEU A 8 -9.19 -18.85 -7.44
C LEU A 8 -7.80 -19.04 -6.82
N SER A 9 -7.72 -19.20 -5.50
CA SER A 9 -6.44 -19.45 -4.81
C SER A 9 -5.82 -20.78 -5.24
N THR A 10 -6.62 -21.81 -5.51
CA THR A 10 -6.11 -23.07 -6.10
C THR A 10 -5.53 -22.85 -7.49
N ASP A 11 -6.28 -22.16 -8.37
CA ASP A 11 -5.85 -21.89 -9.74
C ASP A 11 -4.55 -21.05 -9.74
N LEU A 12 -4.42 -20.07 -8.84
CA LEU A 12 -3.20 -19.25 -8.68
C LEU A 12 -2.00 -20.07 -8.20
N VAL A 13 -2.19 -20.96 -7.22
CA VAL A 13 -1.10 -21.84 -6.74
C VAL A 13 -0.63 -22.80 -7.82
N SER A 14 -1.55 -23.35 -8.63
CA SER A 14 -1.17 -24.14 -9.80
C SER A 14 -0.37 -23.31 -10.81
N MET A 15 -0.74 -22.05 -11.07
CA MET A 15 0.05 -21.18 -11.95
C MET A 15 1.46 -20.92 -11.42
N ILE A 16 1.62 -20.75 -10.10
CA ILE A 16 2.92 -20.56 -9.45
C ILE A 16 3.80 -21.80 -9.68
N GLU A 17 3.26 -22.99 -9.49
CA GLU A 17 3.98 -24.25 -9.72
C GLU A 17 4.30 -24.45 -11.20
N ASP A 18 3.31 -24.35 -12.08
CA ASP A 18 3.43 -24.64 -13.51
C ASP A 18 4.40 -23.69 -14.23
N GLN A 19 4.47 -22.44 -13.79
CA GLN A 19 5.34 -21.42 -14.36
C GLN A 19 6.64 -21.22 -13.57
N ASN A 20 6.86 -22.00 -12.51
CA ASN A 20 8.02 -21.89 -11.63
C ASN A 20 8.24 -20.46 -11.10
N LEU A 21 7.14 -19.84 -10.64
CA LEU A 21 7.16 -18.53 -10.02
C LEU A 21 7.50 -18.63 -8.53
N ASP A 22 7.92 -17.51 -7.96
CA ASP A 22 8.34 -17.42 -6.57
C ASP A 22 7.23 -16.96 -5.63
N GLY A 23 6.00 -16.71 -6.11
CA GLY A 23 4.94 -16.21 -5.26
C GLY A 23 3.83 -15.49 -6.00
N VAL A 24 3.10 -14.66 -5.26
CA VAL A 24 2.01 -13.82 -5.76
C VAL A 24 2.02 -12.47 -5.05
N ASP A 25 1.86 -11.41 -5.83
CA ASP A 25 1.54 -10.08 -5.34
C ASP A 25 0.05 -9.80 -5.54
N ILE A 26 -0.60 -9.25 -4.51
CA ILE A 26 -2.01 -8.88 -4.53
C ILE A 26 -2.11 -7.35 -4.60
N ASP A 27 -2.15 -6.86 -5.83
CA ASP A 27 -2.42 -5.47 -6.18
C ASP A 27 -3.95 -5.24 -6.31
N TYR A 28 -4.65 -5.30 -5.17
CA TYR A 28 -6.11 -5.20 -5.12
C TYR A 28 -6.58 -3.77 -4.88
N GLU A 29 -6.81 -3.02 -5.96
CA GLU A 29 -7.05 -1.58 -5.88
C GLU A 29 -8.49 -1.15 -6.21
N TYR A 30 -8.85 0.07 -5.76
CA TYR A 30 -10.06 0.84 -6.10
C TYR A 30 -11.42 0.23 -5.75
N CYS A 31 -11.49 -1.09 -5.56
CA CYS A 31 -12.70 -1.90 -5.40
C CYS A 31 -12.72 -2.62 -4.05
N TYR A 32 -12.43 -1.93 -2.95
CA TYR A 32 -12.29 -2.58 -1.64
C TYR A 32 -13.14 -1.97 -0.52
N ASP A 33 -13.22 -0.63 -0.42
CA ASP A 33 -13.85 0.07 0.70
C ASP A 33 -14.99 1.03 0.27
N VAL A 34 -15.42 1.95 1.13
CA VAL A 34 -16.57 2.85 1.00
C VAL A 34 -16.63 3.56 -0.36
N ALA A 35 -17.79 3.43 -1.02
CA ALA A 35 -18.12 4.15 -2.26
C ALA A 35 -17.81 5.65 -2.15
N GLY A 36 -17.06 6.18 -3.13
CA GLY A 36 -16.72 7.61 -3.21
C GLY A 36 -15.40 8.01 -2.55
N LYS A 37 -14.81 7.16 -1.69
CA LYS A 37 -13.39 7.28 -1.29
C LYS A 37 -12.49 6.72 -2.38
N GLN A 38 -11.21 7.09 -2.39
CA GLN A 38 -10.24 6.61 -3.40
C GLN A 38 -10.18 5.07 -3.49
N ALA A 39 -10.07 4.41 -2.34
CA ALA A 39 -10.22 2.96 -2.11
C ALA A 39 -11.51 2.31 -2.66
N GLY A 40 -12.52 3.14 -2.95
CA GLY A 40 -13.85 2.76 -3.41
C GLY A 40 -14.25 3.36 -4.76
N ARG A 41 -13.34 4.00 -5.51
CA ARG A 41 -13.58 4.60 -6.86
C ARG A 41 -13.68 3.56 -7.99
N CYS A 42 -14.07 2.35 -7.67
CA CYS A 42 -14.30 1.26 -8.61
C CYS A 42 -15.42 1.59 -9.61
N ALA A 43 -15.05 1.77 -10.88
CA ALA A 43 -16.01 1.90 -11.97
C ALA A 43 -16.77 0.59 -12.27
N GLN A 44 -16.26 -0.55 -11.76
CA GLN A 44 -16.76 -1.90 -12.03
C GLN A 44 -17.72 -2.42 -10.94
N ARG A 45 -18.21 -1.57 -10.04
CA ARG A 45 -19.22 -1.96 -9.06
C ARG A 45 -20.48 -2.44 -9.77
N SER A 46 -20.80 -3.71 -9.59
CA SER A 46 -22.03 -4.33 -10.08
C SER A 46 -22.94 -4.67 -8.91
N SER A 47 -24.15 -5.19 -9.18
CA SER A 47 -25.03 -5.71 -8.13
C SER A 47 -24.43 -6.88 -7.33
N LEU A 48 -23.36 -7.49 -7.82
CA LEU A 48 -22.64 -8.55 -7.12
C LEU A 48 -21.66 -8.02 -6.05
N TYR A 49 -21.36 -6.72 -6.10
CA TYR A 49 -20.37 -6.07 -5.24
C TYR A 49 -21.00 -5.51 -3.95
N THR A 50 -20.33 -5.71 -2.83
CA THR A 50 -20.48 -4.93 -1.59
C THR A 50 -19.09 -4.76 -0.97
N ASP A 51 -18.90 -3.70 -0.19
CA ASP A 51 -17.63 -3.46 0.52
C ASP A 51 -17.28 -4.68 1.41
N GLU A 52 -18.27 -5.24 2.13
CA GLU A 52 -18.12 -6.47 2.93
C GLU A 52 -17.63 -7.67 2.11
N LYS A 53 -18.13 -7.86 0.89
CA LYS A 53 -17.67 -8.97 0.03
C LYS A 53 -16.25 -8.75 -0.46
N ALA A 54 -15.87 -7.51 -0.78
CA ALA A 54 -14.51 -7.19 -1.19
C ALA A 54 -13.51 -7.38 -0.04
N GLN A 55 -13.89 -6.97 1.16
CA GLN A 55 -13.15 -7.18 2.40
C GLN A 55 -12.98 -8.67 2.72
N LEU A 56 -14.08 -9.43 2.70
CA LEU A 56 -14.06 -10.88 2.91
C LEU A 56 -13.19 -11.59 1.87
N PHE A 57 -13.30 -11.17 0.60
CA PHE A 57 -12.50 -11.72 -0.49
C PHE A 57 -11.01 -11.51 -0.24
N LEU A 58 -10.57 -10.30 0.06
CA LEU A 58 -9.17 -10.00 0.35
C LEU A 58 -8.64 -10.85 1.51
N ASN A 59 -9.34 -10.83 2.65
CA ASN A 59 -8.97 -11.62 3.84
C ASN A 59 -8.87 -13.13 3.52
N SER A 60 -9.84 -13.65 2.79
CA SER A 60 -9.88 -15.08 2.43
C SER A 60 -8.77 -15.43 1.44
N MET A 61 -8.53 -14.60 0.44
CA MET A 61 -7.48 -14.82 -0.55
C MET A 61 -6.10 -14.86 0.11
N THR A 62 -5.77 -13.89 0.98
CA THR A 62 -4.50 -13.87 1.70
C THR A 62 -4.30 -15.16 2.52
N SER A 63 -5.31 -15.56 3.31
CA SER A 63 -5.21 -16.75 4.16
C SER A 63 -5.15 -18.07 3.36
N LEU A 64 -5.97 -18.19 2.31
CA LEU A 64 -6.02 -19.40 1.47
C LEU A 64 -4.74 -19.57 0.65
N LEU A 65 -4.23 -18.49 0.06
CA LEU A 65 -2.95 -18.50 -0.64
C LEU A 65 -1.83 -18.92 0.29
N ARG A 66 -1.79 -18.38 1.52
CA ARG A 66 -0.73 -18.76 2.45
C ARG A 66 -0.78 -20.24 2.79
N THR A 67 -1.96 -20.72 3.19
CA THR A 67 -2.17 -22.13 3.53
C THR A 67 -1.77 -23.07 2.38
N LYS A 68 -2.18 -22.76 1.15
CA LYS A 68 -1.91 -23.61 -0.02
C LYS A 68 -0.44 -23.54 -0.44
N LEU A 69 0.20 -22.37 -0.38
CA LEU A 69 1.63 -22.23 -0.67
C LEU A 69 2.50 -22.92 0.40
N ASP A 70 2.07 -22.94 1.66
CA ASP A 70 2.74 -23.72 2.70
C ASP A 70 2.66 -25.22 2.47
N VAL A 71 1.56 -25.71 1.89
CA VAL A 71 1.45 -27.11 1.48
C VAL A 71 2.37 -27.37 0.27
N LEU A 72 2.36 -26.50 -0.74
CA LEU A 72 3.18 -26.65 -1.94
C LEU A 72 4.68 -26.62 -1.62
N GLN A 73 5.13 -25.69 -0.76
CA GLN A 73 6.55 -25.62 -0.38
C GLN A 73 6.96 -26.91 0.35
N ALA A 74 6.11 -27.43 1.24
CA ALA A 74 6.39 -28.64 1.98
C ALA A 74 6.43 -29.88 1.06
N SER A 75 5.51 -29.98 0.08
CA SER A 75 5.54 -31.07 -0.91
C SER A 75 6.78 -31.04 -1.79
N ASN A 76 7.32 -29.84 -2.03
CA ASN A 76 8.53 -29.64 -2.82
C ASN A 76 9.82 -29.68 -1.97
N GLY A 77 9.72 -29.95 -0.66
CA GLY A 77 10.87 -30.06 0.24
C GLY A 77 11.53 -28.71 0.58
N TYR A 78 10.81 -27.61 0.41
CA TYR A 78 11.26 -26.26 0.74
C TYR A 78 10.84 -25.84 2.16
N SER A 79 11.64 -24.97 2.77
CA SER A 79 11.29 -24.28 4.02
C SER A 79 10.27 -23.17 3.76
N ARG A 80 9.57 -22.73 4.83
CA ARG A 80 8.72 -21.53 4.78
C ARG A 80 9.52 -20.32 4.30
N GLY A 81 8.90 -19.52 3.45
CA GLY A 81 9.50 -18.35 2.81
C GLY A 81 10.05 -18.63 1.41
N ARG A 82 9.85 -19.84 0.86
CA ARG A 82 10.18 -20.11 -0.55
C ARG A 82 9.23 -19.39 -1.51
N TYR A 83 7.95 -19.37 -1.18
CA TYR A 83 6.91 -18.72 -1.96
C TYR A 83 6.42 -17.47 -1.25
N GLU A 84 6.55 -16.33 -1.90
CA GLU A 84 6.22 -15.02 -1.35
C GLU A 84 4.73 -14.70 -1.52
N ILE A 85 4.13 -14.10 -0.48
CA ILE A 85 2.86 -13.39 -0.57
C ILE A 85 3.11 -11.94 -0.17
N THR A 86 2.84 -11.06 -1.12
CA THR A 86 2.89 -9.62 -0.92
C THR A 86 1.54 -9.00 -1.29
N HIS A 87 1.32 -7.79 -0.79
CA HIS A 87 0.26 -6.93 -1.29
C HIS A 87 0.88 -5.58 -1.67
N ALA A 88 0.28 -4.93 -2.66
CA ALA A 88 0.68 -3.59 -3.10
C ALA A 88 -0.45 -2.54 -2.91
N PRO A 89 -0.97 -2.32 -1.68
CA PRO A 89 -2.05 -1.36 -1.48
C PRO A 89 -1.59 0.09 -1.70
N MET A 90 -2.49 0.96 -2.14
CA MET A 90 -2.25 2.40 -2.13
C MET A 90 -2.12 2.93 -0.69
N ASP A 91 -1.37 4.01 -0.51
CA ASP A 91 -1.26 4.67 0.79
C ASP A 91 -2.64 5.09 1.37
N THR A 92 -3.64 5.32 0.51
CA THR A 92 -5.02 5.62 0.93
C THR A 92 -5.72 4.45 1.60
N ASP A 93 -5.28 3.23 1.30
CA ASP A 93 -5.75 1.99 1.90
C ASP A 93 -4.96 1.67 3.17
N LEU A 94 -4.07 2.53 3.64
CA LEU A 94 -3.16 2.25 4.77
C LEU A 94 -3.14 3.36 5.81
N VAL A 95 -4.03 4.35 5.69
CA VAL A 95 -4.10 5.45 6.65
C VAL A 95 -4.38 4.89 8.04
N PRO A 96 -3.62 5.32 9.08
CA PRO A 96 -3.86 4.88 10.44
C PRO A 96 -5.27 5.26 10.92
N SER A 97 -5.79 4.49 11.86
CA SER A 97 -7.16 4.60 12.39
C SER A 97 -7.46 5.88 13.19
N ASN A 98 -6.54 6.84 13.23
CA ASN A 98 -6.69 8.15 13.88
C ASN A 98 -7.56 9.16 13.08
N GLY A 99 -8.57 8.65 12.35
CA GLY A 99 -9.58 9.46 11.66
C GLY A 99 -10.18 8.83 10.41
N HIS A 100 -9.56 7.77 9.87
CA HIS A 100 -10.07 7.00 8.76
C HIS A 100 -9.92 5.50 9.06
N ASP A 101 -11.03 4.78 9.23
CA ASP A 101 -11.01 3.31 9.34
C ASP A 101 -10.52 2.70 8.02
N SER A 102 -9.23 2.39 7.92
CA SER A 102 -8.74 1.59 6.80
C SER A 102 -8.99 0.11 7.07
N LYS A 103 -10.01 -0.44 6.40
CA LYS A 103 -10.30 -1.88 6.47
C LYS A 103 -9.15 -2.71 5.89
N TYR A 104 -8.42 -2.19 4.90
CA TYR A 104 -7.33 -2.93 4.26
C TYR A 104 -6.19 -3.10 5.26
N PHE A 105 -5.85 -2.01 5.97
CA PHE A 105 -4.91 -2.06 7.09
C PHE A 105 -5.37 -3.07 8.14
N ASP A 106 -6.62 -3.02 8.60
CA ASP A 106 -7.15 -3.94 9.62
C ASP A 106 -6.97 -5.41 9.21
N ILE A 107 -7.35 -5.75 7.98
CA ILE A 107 -7.23 -7.11 7.45
C ILE A 107 -5.76 -7.54 7.38
N LEU A 108 -4.87 -6.69 6.85
CA LEU A 108 -3.46 -7.04 6.74
C LEU A 108 -2.79 -7.14 8.10
N HIS A 109 -3.16 -6.29 9.08
CA HIS A 109 -2.68 -6.38 10.44
C HIS A 109 -3.11 -7.73 11.08
N GLU A 110 -4.36 -8.16 10.91
CA GLU A 110 -4.81 -9.48 11.36
C GLU A 110 -4.12 -10.64 10.64
N ARG A 111 -3.73 -10.43 9.37
CA ARG A 111 -3.07 -11.41 8.51
C ARG A 111 -1.55 -11.26 8.41
N ARG A 112 -0.92 -10.44 9.23
CA ARG A 112 0.51 -10.10 9.09
C ARG A 112 1.48 -11.28 9.10
N ALA A 113 1.10 -12.40 9.71
CA ALA A 113 1.88 -13.65 9.70
C ALA A 113 1.78 -14.42 8.37
N ASP A 114 0.77 -14.14 7.56
CA ASP A 114 0.56 -14.70 6.22
C ASP A 114 1.32 -13.92 5.13
N LEU A 115 1.82 -12.73 5.45
CA LEU A 115 2.57 -11.86 4.54
C LEU A 115 4.09 -12.04 4.71
N ASP A 116 4.81 -12.02 3.61
CA ASP A 116 6.28 -11.97 3.63
C ASP A 116 6.76 -10.52 3.80
N PHE A 117 6.19 -9.58 3.03
CA PHE A 117 6.35 -8.13 3.20
C PHE A 117 5.20 -7.38 2.49
N LEU A 118 5.10 -6.08 2.76
CA LEU A 118 4.14 -5.18 2.12
C LEU A 118 4.85 -4.21 1.17
N MET A 119 4.21 -3.93 0.04
CA MET A 119 4.67 -2.98 -0.99
C MET A 119 3.71 -1.79 -1.08
N PRO A 120 3.59 -0.94 -0.05
CA PRO A 120 2.73 0.25 -0.10
C PRO A 120 3.11 1.18 -1.26
N GLN A 121 2.11 1.52 -2.08
CA GLN A 121 2.25 2.50 -3.13
C GLN A 121 2.12 3.91 -2.55
N PHE A 122 3.26 4.55 -2.26
CA PHE A 122 3.34 5.95 -1.80
C PHE A 122 3.21 6.96 -2.96
N TYR A 123 2.26 6.69 -3.85
CA TYR A 123 1.97 7.49 -5.03
C TYR A 123 0.48 7.38 -5.37
N ASN A 124 -0.01 8.36 -6.13
CA ASN A 124 -1.41 8.49 -6.54
C ASN A 124 -2.44 8.63 -5.41
N GLY A 125 -2.07 8.52 -4.14
CA GLY A 125 -2.97 8.61 -3.00
C GLY A 125 -2.83 9.89 -2.19
N TYR A 126 -2.62 9.76 -0.87
CA TYR A 126 -2.60 10.88 0.08
C TYR A 126 -1.22 11.51 0.29
N THR A 127 -0.14 10.76 0.08
CA THR A 127 1.23 11.23 0.30
C THR A 127 1.84 11.80 -0.97
N ARG A 128 2.82 12.70 -0.85
CA ARG A 128 3.58 13.24 -1.99
C ARG A 128 5.08 13.21 -1.70
N ALA A 129 5.62 12.03 -1.38
CA ALA A 129 7.00 11.90 -0.90
C ALA A 129 8.06 12.47 -1.88
N GLY A 130 7.81 12.41 -3.19
CA GLY A 130 8.70 13.04 -4.18
C GLY A 130 8.81 14.57 -4.05
N LEU A 131 7.76 15.24 -3.56
CA LEU A 131 7.71 16.69 -3.37
C LEU A 131 8.02 17.09 -1.92
N ASP A 132 7.53 16.30 -0.98
CA ASP A 132 7.49 16.65 0.43
C ASP A 132 8.63 15.99 1.23
N GLY A 133 9.32 15.01 0.65
CA GLY A 133 10.19 14.10 1.40
C GLY A 133 9.39 13.11 2.24
N PHE A 134 10.09 12.32 3.05
CA PHE A 134 9.51 11.25 3.85
C PHE A 134 8.65 11.80 5.02
N ASP A 135 9.15 12.79 5.76
CA ASP A 135 8.46 13.36 6.94
C ASP A 135 8.00 14.82 6.76
N GLY A 136 8.23 15.42 5.59
CA GLY A 136 7.82 16.79 5.34
C GLY A 136 6.31 16.96 5.19
N THR A 137 5.85 18.18 5.45
CA THR A 137 4.47 18.60 5.20
C THR A 137 4.44 19.50 3.97
N GLY A 138 3.80 19.06 2.89
CA GLY A 138 3.71 19.84 1.66
C GLY A 138 2.44 19.55 0.85
N ALA A 139 2.59 19.09 -0.38
CA ALA A 139 1.50 18.82 -1.31
C ALA A 139 0.62 17.63 -0.89
N GLY A 140 1.17 16.70 -0.11
CA GLY A 140 0.47 15.55 0.45
C GLY A 140 -0.46 15.95 1.59
N SER A 141 -1.62 15.29 1.66
CA SER A 141 -2.57 15.46 2.76
C SER A 141 -2.14 14.70 4.03
N ILE A 142 -1.27 13.70 3.89
CA ILE A 142 -0.70 12.91 4.99
C ILE A 142 0.79 12.73 4.69
N LYS A 143 1.63 12.73 5.74
CA LYS A 143 3.07 12.46 5.61
C LYS A 143 3.32 10.98 5.31
N ALA A 144 4.31 10.69 4.47
CA ALA A 144 4.70 9.30 4.21
C ALA A 144 5.18 8.61 5.49
N SER A 145 5.93 9.32 6.34
CA SER A 145 6.40 8.85 7.65
C SER A 145 5.28 8.40 8.58
N THR A 146 4.10 9.04 8.53
CA THR A 146 2.96 8.70 9.40
C THR A 146 2.41 7.33 9.03
N ILE A 147 2.20 7.08 7.73
CA ILE A 147 1.73 5.78 7.24
C ILE A 147 2.83 4.74 7.44
N TYR A 148 4.06 5.03 7.04
CA TYR A 148 5.19 4.11 7.17
C TYR A 148 5.43 3.67 8.62
N SER A 149 5.34 4.60 9.59
CA SER A 149 5.51 4.27 11.01
C SER A 149 4.41 3.34 11.51
N SER A 150 3.14 3.57 11.12
CA SER A 150 2.05 2.66 11.48
C SER A 150 2.24 1.28 10.83
N LEU A 151 2.71 1.22 9.59
CA LEU A 151 3.03 -0.06 8.95
C LEU A 151 4.17 -0.81 9.66
N ALA A 152 5.29 -0.15 9.91
CA ALA A 152 6.45 -0.79 10.54
C ALA A 152 6.15 -1.20 11.99
N ASN A 153 5.55 -0.31 12.78
CA ASN A 153 5.44 -0.47 14.22
C ASN A 153 4.15 -1.16 14.66
N GLU A 154 3.04 -0.87 13.99
CA GLU A 154 1.72 -1.42 14.35
C GLU A 154 1.37 -2.62 13.48
N MET A 155 1.43 -2.50 12.14
CA MET A 155 1.10 -3.62 11.25
C MET A 155 2.08 -4.78 11.38
N PHE A 156 3.38 -4.50 11.51
CA PHE A 156 4.43 -5.52 11.56
C PHE A 156 5.20 -5.56 12.89
N ASP A 157 4.58 -5.14 14.00
CA ASP A 157 5.13 -5.34 15.35
C ASP A 157 6.60 -4.86 15.53
N ASN A 158 6.98 -3.74 14.89
CA ASN A 158 8.34 -3.16 14.82
C ASN A 158 9.32 -3.91 13.89
N GLU A 159 8.83 -4.46 12.78
CA GLU A 159 9.66 -5.07 11.71
C GLU A 159 9.68 -4.16 10.45
N PRO A 160 10.46 -3.05 10.43
CA PRO A 160 10.52 -2.15 9.28
C PRO A 160 11.06 -2.84 8.01
N ASN A 161 11.78 -3.96 8.15
CA ASN A 161 12.25 -4.78 7.03
C ASN A 161 11.11 -5.40 6.22
N LYS A 162 9.87 -5.39 6.72
CA LYS A 162 8.68 -5.86 6.01
C LYS A 162 7.93 -4.77 5.25
N VAL A 163 8.43 -3.52 5.24
CA VAL A 163 7.80 -2.41 4.52
C VAL A 163 8.71 -1.93 3.39
N VAL A 164 8.30 -2.18 2.15
CA VAL A 164 9.03 -1.82 0.92
C VAL A 164 8.40 -0.57 0.29
N PHE A 165 9.13 0.53 0.24
CA PHE A 165 8.58 1.82 -0.16
C PHE A 165 8.36 1.91 -1.68
N GLY A 166 7.11 2.13 -2.12
CA GLY A 166 6.74 2.22 -3.52
C GLY A 166 6.91 3.58 -4.15
N HIS A 167 7.57 3.63 -5.31
CA HIS A 167 7.74 4.83 -6.12
C HIS A 167 6.99 4.72 -7.45
N CYS A 168 6.44 5.84 -7.92
CA CYS A 168 5.98 5.94 -9.30
C CYS A 168 6.99 6.74 -10.11
N ILE A 169 7.57 6.12 -11.14
CA ILE A 169 8.69 6.73 -11.88
C ILE A 169 8.23 7.44 -13.16
N SER A 170 7.02 7.15 -13.62
CA SER A 170 6.35 7.84 -14.72
C SER A 170 4.83 7.68 -14.61
N ASP A 171 4.07 8.48 -15.36
CA ASP A 171 2.61 8.38 -15.55
C ASP A 171 1.73 8.71 -14.32
N CYS A 172 2.34 9.10 -13.20
CA CYS A 172 1.65 9.64 -12.02
C CYS A 172 1.71 11.17 -11.92
N SER A 173 1.93 11.86 -13.04
CA SER A 173 1.97 13.34 -13.07
C SER A 173 0.62 13.98 -12.75
N GLY A 174 -0.49 13.30 -13.07
CA GLY A 174 -1.85 13.78 -12.79
C GLY A 174 -2.15 13.97 -11.30
N THR A 175 -1.45 13.23 -10.43
CA THR A 175 -1.52 13.41 -8.98
C THR A 175 -0.31 14.18 -8.43
N GLY A 176 0.73 14.40 -9.24
CA GLY A 176 2.00 14.98 -8.79
C GLY A 176 2.90 13.97 -8.06
N SER A 177 2.76 12.67 -8.33
CA SER A 177 3.47 11.61 -7.59
C SER A 177 4.66 11.01 -8.34
N ASN A 178 5.07 11.57 -9.49
CA ASN A 178 6.28 11.11 -10.18
C ASN A 178 7.53 11.41 -9.36
N VAL A 179 8.39 10.40 -9.21
CA VAL A 179 9.64 10.46 -8.44
C VAL A 179 10.81 10.07 -9.35
N ASN A 180 11.74 11.00 -9.57
CA ASN A 180 12.99 10.68 -10.27
C ASN A 180 13.98 9.95 -9.34
N ALA A 181 15.06 9.41 -9.91
CA ALA A 181 16.03 8.59 -9.18
C ALA A 181 16.66 9.32 -7.97
N ASN A 182 17.03 10.60 -8.13
CA ASN A 182 17.62 11.39 -7.05
C ASN A 182 16.64 11.60 -5.90
N GLN A 183 15.37 11.89 -6.21
CA GLN A 183 14.31 12.02 -5.21
C GLN A 183 14.09 10.69 -4.48
N ALA A 184 14.07 9.56 -5.21
CA ALA A 184 13.92 8.25 -4.62
C ALA A 184 15.08 7.90 -3.67
N VAL A 185 16.33 8.16 -4.08
CA VAL A 185 17.51 8.01 -3.23
C VAL A 185 17.39 8.87 -1.96
N GLN A 186 17.00 10.14 -2.10
CA GLN A 186 16.81 11.03 -0.96
C GLN A 186 15.74 10.50 0.00
N ILE A 187 14.60 10.04 -0.50
CA ILE A 187 13.54 9.45 0.32
C ILE A 187 14.07 8.21 1.08
N GLN A 188 14.85 7.35 0.42
CA GLN A 188 15.44 6.18 1.08
C GLN A 188 16.44 6.54 2.18
N GLN A 189 17.21 7.61 2.00
CA GLN A 189 18.09 8.15 3.05
C GLN A 189 17.27 8.70 4.21
N GLU A 190 16.21 9.47 3.93
CA GLU A 190 15.33 10.03 4.95
C GLU A 190 14.59 8.95 5.76
N ILE A 191 14.17 7.85 5.11
CA ILE A 191 13.61 6.68 5.82
C ILE A 191 14.65 6.11 6.79
N LYS A 192 15.90 5.92 6.34
CA LYS A 192 16.95 5.34 7.17
C LYS A 192 17.33 6.23 8.34
N ASP A 193 17.30 7.55 8.17
CA ASP A 193 17.67 8.51 9.21
C ASP A 193 16.52 8.84 10.17
N PHE A 194 15.27 8.50 9.78
CA PHE A 194 14.08 8.85 10.52
C PHE A 194 14.14 8.37 11.98
N ASN A 195 13.72 9.26 12.89
CA ASN A 195 13.64 9.01 14.33
C ASN A 195 14.88 8.32 14.92
N ASN A 196 16.07 8.86 14.61
CA ASN A 196 17.36 8.33 15.05
C ASN A 196 17.67 6.91 14.53
N GLY A 197 17.31 6.63 13.28
CA GLY A 197 17.63 5.34 12.66
C GLY A 197 16.61 4.24 12.87
N GLU A 198 15.38 4.58 13.28
CA GLU A 198 14.32 3.60 13.58
C GLU A 198 14.06 2.66 12.40
N PHE A 199 14.07 3.21 11.17
CA PHE A 199 13.83 2.44 9.94
C PHE A 199 15.10 2.27 9.10
N ALA A 200 16.28 2.33 9.73
CA ALA A 200 17.56 2.07 9.06
C ALA A 200 17.62 0.69 8.40
N CYS A 201 16.91 -0.29 8.98
CA CYS A 201 16.76 -1.64 8.45
C CYS A 201 15.41 -1.85 7.75
N ASN A 202 15.05 -0.96 6.82
CA ASN A 202 13.81 -1.05 6.05
C ASN A 202 13.84 -2.12 4.94
N GLY A 203 12.66 -2.44 4.40
CA GLY A 203 12.48 -3.43 3.32
C GLY A 203 12.96 -2.97 1.94
N GLY A 204 13.36 -1.71 1.77
CA GLY A 204 13.90 -1.17 0.53
C GLY A 204 12.85 -0.45 -0.32
N ALA A 205 12.95 -0.61 -1.63
CA ALA A 205 12.16 0.12 -2.62
C ALA A 205 11.60 -0.80 -3.70
N PHE A 206 10.41 -0.49 -4.19
CA PHE A 206 9.92 -0.98 -5.47
C PHE A 206 9.43 0.19 -6.32
N PHE A 207 9.18 -0.04 -7.61
CA PHE A 207 8.70 1.02 -8.49
C PHE A 207 7.76 0.54 -9.58
N TRP A 208 6.82 1.41 -9.95
CA TRP A 208 5.96 1.27 -11.12
C TRP A 208 6.52 2.13 -12.27
N VAL A 209 7.05 1.55 -13.36
CA VAL A 209 7.18 0.11 -13.69
C VAL A 209 8.47 -0.14 -14.48
N ALA A 210 8.96 -1.38 -14.51
CA ALA A 210 10.22 -1.76 -15.16
C ALA A 210 10.38 -1.26 -16.61
N THR A 211 9.31 -1.21 -17.40
CA THR A 211 9.37 -0.73 -18.80
C THR A 211 9.64 0.78 -18.91
N HIS A 212 9.47 1.55 -17.84
CA HIS A 212 9.80 2.97 -17.78
C HIS A 212 11.24 3.22 -17.30
N ASP A 213 11.93 2.19 -16.81
CA ASP A 213 13.31 2.28 -16.34
C ASP A 213 14.31 1.93 -17.47
N ALA A 214 14.44 2.85 -18.42
CA ALA A 214 15.27 2.66 -19.60
C ALA A 214 16.75 2.44 -19.21
N GLY A 215 17.22 1.21 -19.41
CA GLY A 215 18.61 0.82 -19.18
C GLY A 215 19.05 0.84 -17.71
N GLY A 216 18.11 0.78 -16.76
CA GLY A 216 18.42 0.80 -15.32
C GLY A 216 18.72 2.19 -14.76
N GLY A 217 18.51 3.26 -15.53
CA GLY A 217 18.90 4.61 -15.12
C GLY A 217 18.27 5.08 -13.80
N TRP A 218 17.05 4.61 -13.48
CA TRP A 218 16.41 4.83 -12.19
C TRP A 218 16.84 3.78 -11.16
N SER A 219 16.73 2.48 -11.48
CA SER A 219 16.96 1.41 -10.50
C SER A 219 18.41 1.27 -10.06
N ASP A 220 19.41 1.50 -10.92
CA ASP A 220 20.83 1.41 -10.58
C ASP A 220 21.22 2.38 -9.47
N GLN A 221 20.64 3.58 -9.48
CA GLN A 221 20.88 4.58 -8.43
C GLN A 221 20.20 4.17 -7.13
N VAL A 222 18.94 3.76 -7.20
CA VAL A 222 18.15 3.42 -6.01
C VAL A 222 18.66 2.13 -5.36
N VAL A 223 19.06 1.13 -6.14
CA VAL A 223 19.64 -0.11 -5.61
C VAL A 223 20.99 0.14 -4.93
N SER A 224 21.80 1.08 -5.43
CA SER A 224 23.04 1.48 -4.77
C SER A 224 22.80 2.05 -3.38
N GLU A 225 21.71 2.80 -3.18
CA GLU A 225 21.32 3.32 -1.86
C GLU A 225 20.71 2.21 -0.99
N VAL A 226 19.71 1.48 -1.48
CA VAL A 226 19.02 0.43 -0.71
C VAL A 226 19.99 -0.68 -0.25
N SER A 227 20.98 -1.03 -1.09
CA SER A 227 21.96 -2.08 -0.76
C SER A 227 22.84 -1.76 0.45
N LEU A 228 22.95 -0.49 0.87
CA LEU A 228 23.74 -0.09 2.04
C LEU A 228 23.25 -0.74 3.35
N SER A 229 21.98 -1.11 3.42
CA SER A 229 21.36 -1.77 4.59
C SER A 229 20.96 -3.22 4.32
N ALA A 230 21.29 -3.81 3.17
CA ALA A 230 20.90 -5.17 2.83
C ALA A 230 21.42 -6.18 3.87
N GLY A 231 20.53 -7.06 4.36
CA GLY A 231 20.85 -8.12 5.32
C GLY A 231 20.96 -7.69 6.79
N CYS A 232 20.67 -6.42 7.12
CA CYS A 232 20.68 -5.92 8.51
C CYS A 232 19.72 -6.69 9.45
N SER A 233 18.60 -7.22 8.93
CA SER A 233 17.59 -7.95 9.71
C SER A 233 18.08 -9.31 10.21
N ASN A 234 19.01 -9.95 9.48
CA ASN A 234 19.61 -11.23 9.88
C ASN A 234 20.56 -11.10 11.07
N SER A 235 21.01 -9.88 11.40
CA SER A 235 21.98 -9.63 12.47
C SER A 235 21.33 -9.48 13.86
N GLN A 236 19.99 -9.54 13.96
CA GLN A 236 19.26 -9.30 15.21
C GLN A 236 19.12 -10.54 16.12
N THR A 237 19.96 -11.58 15.96
CA THR A 237 20.02 -12.72 16.90
C THR A 237 21.12 -12.58 17.97
N THR A 238 21.98 -11.57 17.92
CA THR A 238 22.92 -11.29 19.02
C THR A 238 22.49 -10.08 19.83
N SER A 239 21.37 -10.22 20.55
CA SER A 239 21.12 -9.34 21.69
C SER A 239 22.07 -9.73 22.82
N SER A 240 23.07 -8.87 23.00
CA SER A 240 24.03 -8.88 24.09
C SER A 240 23.34 -9.13 25.42
N THR A 241 23.45 -10.37 25.93
CA THR A 241 23.26 -10.64 27.35
C THR A 241 24.37 -9.90 28.08
N VAL A 242 24.06 -8.70 28.58
CA VAL A 242 24.93 -7.97 29.50
C VAL A 242 25.10 -8.84 30.74
N THR A 243 26.18 -9.61 30.75
CA THR A 243 26.62 -10.38 31.91
C THR A 243 27.18 -9.37 32.91
N THR A 244 26.35 -8.93 33.84
CA THR A 244 26.82 -8.15 35.00
C THR A 244 27.57 -9.08 35.93
N THR A 245 28.89 -9.08 35.82
CA THR A 245 29.82 -9.73 36.76
C THR A 245 29.68 -9.08 38.14
N THR A 246 29.00 -9.77 39.05
CA THR A 246 28.93 -9.41 40.47
C THR A 246 30.13 -9.99 41.19
N THR A 247 31.09 -9.14 41.56
CA THR A 247 32.16 -9.49 42.49
C THR A 247 31.87 -8.86 43.86
N THR A 248 31.70 -9.74 44.84
CA THR A 248 31.48 -9.55 46.28
C THR A 248 32.55 -8.68 46.95
N THR A 249 32.23 -7.68 47.78
CA THR A 249 32.15 -7.67 49.27
C THR A 249 32.27 -6.18 49.68
N VAL A 250 31.57 -5.58 50.65
CA VAL A 250 31.78 -5.69 52.11
C VAL A 250 30.55 -5.11 52.86
N THR A 251 30.20 -5.82 53.92
CA THR A 251 29.35 -5.57 55.10
C THR A 251 29.27 -4.13 55.65
N HIS A 252 28.05 -3.60 55.85
CA HIS A 252 27.65 -2.80 57.03
C HIS A 252 26.12 -2.84 57.27
N ALA A 253 25.74 -2.65 58.55
CA ALA A 253 24.55 -3.07 59.30
C ALA A 253 23.17 -2.45 58.90
N PRO A 254 22.03 -2.96 59.44
CA PRO A 254 20.69 -2.60 58.96
C PRO A 254 20.16 -1.32 59.63
N SER A 255 19.46 -0.48 58.86
CA SER A 255 18.64 0.60 59.43
C SER A 255 17.30 0.71 58.71
N LYS A 256 16.31 1.16 59.49
CA LYS A 256 14.87 0.92 59.38
C LYS A 256 14.18 1.66 58.22
N ALA A 257 13.05 1.10 57.81
CA ALA A 257 12.03 1.66 56.92
C ALA A 257 11.57 3.09 57.31
N PRO A 258 10.88 3.79 56.39
CA PRO A 258 9.42 3.70 56.43
C PRO A 258 8.74 3.58 55.06
N THR A 259 7.69 2.79 55.07
CA THR A 259 6.65 2.59 54.05
C THR A 259 5.71 3.80 54.02
N SER A 260 5.34 4.27 52.82
CA SER A 260 4.17 5.14 52.61
C SER A 260 3.24 4.50 51.56
N PRO A 261 1.92 4.50 51.79
CA PRO A 261 0.93 3.76 50.99
C PRO A 261 0.53 4.46 49.68
N PRO A 262 -0.05 3.73 48.71
CA PRO A 262 -0.55 4.30 47.46
C PRO A 262 -1.89 5.05 47.65
N THR A 263 -2.01 6.15 46.92
CA THR A 263 -3.19 7.05 46.82
C THR A 263 -4.39 6.35 46.15
N PRO A 264 -5.64 6.50 46.65
CA PRO A 264 -6.82 5.87 46.04
C PRO A 264 -7.41 6.66 44.85
N GLU A 265 -7.98 5.91 43.92
CA GLU A 265 -8.77 6.34 42.75
C GLU A 265 -10.04 7.14 43.13
N PRO A 266 -10.48 8.10 42.29
CA PRO A 266 -11.74 8.80 42.51
C PRO A 266 -12.92 8.01 41.95
N THR A 267 -13.80 7.55 42.84
CA THR A 267 -15.19 7.20 42.52
C THR A 267 -16.07 8.46 42.58
N THR A 268 -16.75 8.80 41.48
CA THR A 268 -17.82 9.79 41.49
C THR A 268 -19.13 9.18 41.00
N SER A 269 -20.13 9.28 41.87
CA SER A 269 -21.49 8.79 41.77
C SER A 269 -22.39 9.65 40.88
N MET A 270 -23.35 9.00 40.24
CA MET A 270 -24.49 9.58 39.52
C MET A 270 -25.26 10.64 40.34
N PRO A 271 -25.90 11.60 39.66
CA PRO A 271 -27.17 12.15 40.10
C PRO A 271 -28.29 11.85 39.09
N THR A 272 -29.34 11.22 39.59
CA THR A 272 -30.66 11.10 38.96
C THR A 272 -31.54 12.23 39.48
N SER A 273 -32.15 13.01 38.60
CA SER A 273 -33.41 13.73 38.90
C SER A 273 -34.07 14.22 37.62
N GLU A 274 -35.23 13.64 37.34
CA GLU A 274 -36.25 14.05 36.38
C GLU A 274 -36.86 15.40 36.79
N PRO A 275 -37.34 16.21 35.83
CA PRO A 275 -38.70 16.71 36.02
C PRO A 275 -39.55 16.68 34.74
N THR A 276 -40.75 16.12 34.90
CA THR A 276 -41.90 16.26 34.02
C THR A 276 -42.62 17.59 34.32
N SER A 277 -42.90 18.42 33.31
CA SER A 277 -44.07 19.31 33.33
C SER A 277 -44.42 19.85 31.92
N VAL A 278 -45.65 19.54 31.51
CA VAL A 278 -46.49 20.02 30.39
C VAL A 278 -46.34 21.49 29.97
N PRO A 279 -46.51 21.84 28.68
CA PRO A 279 -46.66 23.22 28.24
C PRO A 279 -48.13 23.67 28.31
N THR A 280 -48.39 24.72 29.08
CA THR A 280 -49.67 25.45 29.07
C THR A 280 -49.59 26.57 28.04
N THR A 281 -50.60 26.61 27.17
CA THR A 281 -50.92 27.69 26.24
C THR A 281 -51.38 28.95 26.99
N SER A 282 -50.81 30.10 26.68
CA SER A 282 -51.51 31.38 26.82
C SER A 282 -50.97 32.44 25.86
N LEU A 283 -51.84 32.84 24.93
CA LEU A 283 -51.76 34.07 24.13
C LEU A 283 -51.65 35.29 25.04
N SER A 284 -50.79 36.24 24.67
CA SER A 284 -51.00 37.63 25.05
C SER A 284 -50.45 38.59 24.00
N THR A 285 -51.39 39.36 23.46
CA THR A 285 -51.29 40.49 22.55
C THR A 285 -50.75 41.72 23.28
N VAL A 286 -49.72 42.38 22.74
CA VAL A 286 -49.45 43.81 22.94
C VAL A 286 -48.53 44.35 21.84
N GLU A 287 -49.10 45.21 21.00
CA GLU A 287 -48.45 46.35 20.32
C GLU A 287 -49.00 47.64 21.01
N PRO A 288 -48.47 48.88 20.84
CA PRO A 288 -47.52 49.33 19.83
C PRO A 288 -46.44 50.37 20.27
N THR A 289 -45.61 50.74 19.29
CA THR A 289 -44.96 52.06 19.04
C THR A 289 -43.73 52.49 19.84
N ALA A 290 -42.58 52.55 19.16
CA ALA A 290 -41.73 53.74 19.08
C ALA A 290 -40.90 53.75 17.80
N VAL A 291 -40.79 54.94 17.22
CA VAL A 291 -40.32 55.31 15.88
C VAL A 291 -38.80 55.39 15.82
N THR A 292 -38.16 54.94 14.74
CA THR A 292 -36.78 55.31 14.36
C THR A 292 -36.63 55.26 12.83
N PRO A 293 -35.97 56.24 12.19
CA PRO A 293 -36.05 56.45 10.74
C PRO A 293 -35.17 55.50 9.92
N ALA A 294 -35.61 55.27 8.68
CA ALA A 294 -35.04 54.38 7.69
C ALA A 294 -33.61 54.74 7.23
N PRO A 295 -32.76 53.74 6.94
CA PRO A 295 -31.71 53.89 5.94
C PRO A 295 -32.26 53.55 4.55
N SER A 296 -32.08 54.50 3.64
CA SER A 296 -32.34 54.37 2.20
C SER A 296 -31.23 53.56 1.54
N SER A 297 -31.55 52.37 1.06
CA SER A 297 -30.88 51.74 -0.08
C SER A 297 -31.86 50.77 -0.76
N PRO A 298 -32.01 50.81 -2.10
CA PRO A 298 -32.88 49.86 -2.81
C PRO A 298 -32.28 48.45 -2.71
N PRO A 299 -33.11 47.40 -2.62
CA PRO A 299 -32.62 46.03 -2.70
C PRO A 299 -32.08 45.77 -4.11
N THR A 300 -30.86 45.24 -4.19
CA THR A 300 -30.32 44.62 -5.41
C THR A 300 -31.27 43.50 -5.84
N PRO A 301 -31.74 43.45 -7.11
CA PRO A 301 -32.56 42.34 -7.55
C PRO A 301 -31.78 41.03 -7.45
N GLU A 302 -32.41 40.00 -6.90
CA GLU A 302 -31.90 38.62 -6.92
C GLU A 302 -31.58 38.20 -8.36
N PRO A 303 -30.50 37.44 -8.60
CA PRO A 303 -30.22 36.93 -9.92
C PRO A 303 -31.27 35.88 -10.29
N THR A 304 -32.22 36.24 -11.17
CA THR A 304 -33.01 35.26 -11.90
C THR A 304 -32.07 34.47 -12.80
N THR A 305 -31.63 33.31 -12.34
CA THR A 305 -30.97 32.31 -13.16
C THR A 305 -32.04 31.70 -14.06
N SER A 306 -32.09 32.14 -15.31
CA SER A 306 -32.79 31.41 -16.36
C SER A 306 -32.17 30.01 -16.47
N MET A 307 -32.97 28.96 -16.28
CA MET A 307 -32.54 27.60 -16.61
C MET A 307 -32.04 27.56 -18.06
N PRO A 308 -30.85 27.01 -18.34
CA PRO A 308 -30.47 26.73 -19.71
C PRO A 308 -31.32 25.57 -20.21
N THR A 309 -32.25 25.84 -21.13
CA THR A 309 -32.80 24.80 -22.01
C THR A 309 -31.71 24.39 -22.99
N SER A 310 -30.93 23.37 -22.60
CA SER A 310 -30.17 22.57 -23.55
C SER A 310 -31.14 21.61 -24.24
N GLU A 311 -31.53 21.93 -25.48
CA GLU A 311 -32.04 20.91 -26.39
C GLU A 311 -30.96 19.82 -26.56
N PRO A 312 -31.34 18.53 -26.57
CA PRO A 312 -30.38 17.48 -26.78
C PRO A 312 -29.90 17.53 -28.23
N THR A 313 -28.59 17.75 -28.43
CA THR A 313 -27.91 17.44 -29.68
C THR A 313 -28.16 15.96 -30.01
N PRO A 314 -28.67 15.60 -31.21
CA PRO A 314 -28.84 14.20 -31.57
C PRO A 314 -27.48 13.49 -31.57
N GLU A 315 -27.43 12.29 -30.98
CA GLU A 315 -26.25 11.44 -30.96
C GLU A 315 -25.70 11.21 -32.38
N PRO A 316 -24.36 11.15 -32.55
CA PRO A 316 -23.78 10.75 -33.82
C PRO A 316 -24.12 9.28 -34.08
N THR A 317 -24.94 9.01 -35.10
CA THR A 317 -25.09 7.67 -35.67
C THR A 317 -23.79 7.23 -36.33
N THR A 318 -22.98 6.46 -35.60
CA THR A 318 -21.94 5.61 -36.16
C THR A 318 -22.60 4.45 -36.92
N PRO A 319 -22.27 4.19 -38.20
CA PRO A 319 -22.73 2.98 -38.86
C PRO A 319 -22.11 1.76 -38.17
N MET A 320 -22.91 0.73 -37.91
CA MET A 320 -22.44 -0.59 -37.46
C MET A 320 -21.34 -1.09 -38.40
N PRO A 321 -20.22 -1.63 -37.89
CA PRO A 321 -19.29 -2.36 -38.73
C PRO A 321 -19.97 -3.61 -39.27
N THR A 322 -20.05 -3.74 -40.59
CA THR A 322 -20.43 -4.98 -41.27
C THR A 322 -19.38 -6.04 -40.94
N SER A 323 -19.80 -7.07 -40.19
CA SER A 323 -19.05 -8.29 -39.98
C SER A 323 -19.12 -9.15 -41.25
N GLU A 324 -18.22 -8.90 -42.20
CA GLU A 324 -17.94 -9.84 -43.29
C GLU A 324 -16.59 -10.50 -43.00
N PRO A 325 -16.49 -11.85 -42.98
CA PRO A 325 -15.25 -12.52 -42.62
C PRO A 325 -14.23 -12.37 -43.77
N THR A 326 -13.07 -11.79 -43.46
CA THR A 326 -11.89 -11.88 -44.32
C THR A 326 -11.50 -13.36 -44.48
N PRO A 327 -11.36 -13.90 -45.71
CA PRO A 327 -10.90 -15.27 -45.89
C PRO A 327 -9.44 -15.43 -45.43
N GLU A 328 -9.16 -16.54 -44.75
CA GLU A 328 -7.82 -16.90 -44.24
C GLU A 328 -6.77 -16.93 -45.35
N PRO A 329 -5.52 -16.52 -45.07
CA PRO A 329 -4.44 -16.67 -46.04
C PRO A 329 -4.04 -18.15 -46.16
N THR A 330 -4.34 -18.78 -47.30
CA THR A 330 -3.78 -20.09 -47.66
C THR A 330 -2.27 -19.94 -47.92
N THR A 331 -1.45 -20.34 -46.95
CA THR A 331 -0.01 -20.50 -47.15
C THR A 331 0.27 -21.95 -47.52
N SER A 332 0.69 -22.19 -48.75
CA SER A 332 1.14 -23.49 -49.25
C SER A 332 2.45 -23.88 -48.57
N MET A 333 2.50 -25.10 -48.01
CA MET A 333 3.73 -25.74 -47.54
C MET A 333 4.81 -25.79 -48.65
N PRO A 334 6.07 -25.42 -48.37
CA PRO A 334 7.18 -25.81 -49.22
C PRO A 334 7.65 -27.23 -48.85
N THR A 335 7.55 -28.14 -49.81
CA THR A 335 8.12 -29.49 -49.73
C THR A 335 9.63 -29.44 -50.00
N SER A 336 10.37 -30.21 -49.21
CA SER A 336 11.83 -30.35 -49.09
C SER A 336 12.58 -30.97 -50.28
N GLU A 337 13.87 -30.64 -50.45
CA GLU A 337 14.98 -31.62 -50.47
C GLU A 337 16.38 -30.95 -50.27
N PRO A 338 17.42 -31.69 -49.80
CA PRO A 338 18.68 -31.15 -49.30
C PRO A 338 19.86 -31.28 -50.30
N THR A 339 20.85 -30.38 -50.22
CA THR A 339 22.16 -30.57 -50.87
C THR A 339 23.32 -30.14 -49.95
N SER A 340 24.39 -30.92 -50.06
CA SER A 340 25.56 -31.14 -49.21
C SER A 340 26.44 -29.97 -48.72
N VAL A 341 26.99 -30.20 -47.53
CA VAL A 341 28.17 -29.63 -46.83
C VAL A 341 29.29 -29.03 -47.71
N PRO A 342 29.92 -27.92 -47.27
CA PRO A 342 31.30 -27.59 -47.61
C PRO A 342 32.27 -27.83 -46.43
N THR A 343 33.39 -28.44 -46.76
CA THR A 343 34.52 -28.78 -45.89
C THR A 343 35.23 -27.54 -45.35
N THR A 344 35.49 -27.53 -44.04
CA THR A 344 36.36 -26.58 -43.33
C THR A 344 37.84 -26.83 -43.61
N SER A 345 38.60 -25.80 -43.98
CA SER A 345 40.07 -25.79 -43.88
C SER A 345 40.50 -24.71 -42.89
N LEU A 346 40.88 -25.14 -41.68
CA LEU A 346 41.52 -24.32 -40.65
C LEU A 346 43.03 -24.26 -40.92
N SER A 347 43.57 -23.05 -41.04
CA SER A 347 45.00 -22.79 -41.02
C SER A 347 45.37 -22.38 -39.60
N THR A 348 46.21 -23.17 -38.93
CA THR A 348 46.71 -22.88 -37.58
C THR A 348 48.23 -22.73 -37.66
N VAL A 349 48.74 -21.60 -37.19
CA VAL A 349 50.17 -21.31 -37.03
C VAL A 349 50.57 -21.79 -35.64
N GLU A 350 51.61 -22.62 -35.57
CA GLU A 350 52.22 -23.11 -34.33
C GLU A 350 53.52 -22.31 -34.03
N PRO A 351 53.82 -21.98 -32.76
CA PRO A 351 55.13 -21.50 -32.38
C PRO A 351 55.98 -22.61 -31.73
N THR A 352 57.24 -22.62 -32.14
CA THR A 352 58.35 -23.49 -31.75
C THR A 352 58.73 -23.38 -30.28
N ALA A 353 59.01 -24.51 -29.63
CA ALA A 353 59.92 -24.58 -28.48
C ALA A 353 60.65 -25.92 -28.40
N VAL A 354 61.90 -25.85 -27.94
CA VAL A 354 63.02 -26.77 -28.20
C VAL A 354 63.47 -27.44 -26.88
N THR A 355 64.22 -28.55 -27.03
CA THR A 355 65.11 -29.28 -26.09
C THR A 355 64.53 -30.37 -25.18
N PRO A 356 65.39 -31.34 -24.79
CA PRO A 356 66.29 -32.18 -25.58
C PRO A 356 65.86 -33.65 -25.65
#